data_AF-A0A819XWI5-F1
#
_entry.id   AF-A0A819XWI5-F1
#
_cell.length_a   1.000
_cell.length_b   1.000
_cell.length_c   1.000
_cell.angle_alpha   90.00
_cell.angle_beta   90.00
_cell.angle_gamma   90.00
#
_symmetry.space_group_name_H-M   'P 1'
#
loop_
_entity.id
_entity.type
_entity.pdbx_description
1 polymer ?
#
loop_
_entity_poly.entity_id
_entity_poly.type
_entity_poly.pdbx_seq_one_letter_code
_entity_poly.pdbx_strand_id
1 'polypeptide(L)'
;MLNIRSKSVDNLQLSKNKILFNDSKECHIILRERGGRLGNRLFMFASAYGLSLTHSCQLYIDRNIIDELQESFEINLTNLLSKSQLNQLTAIKKISNYCSYIPDLLYSNSNYSIELSGYWQVHKYFIDHMEQIKQQLRFKQSILDRVNNFLEKNTNKNSLTSVGIHIRRGDFLLVRRTSSNKYIFDAMSHFL
;
A
#
# COMPACT_ATOMS: atom_id res chain seq x y z
N MET A 1 77.24 29.57 -25.93
CA MET A 1 76.99 28.54 -24.91
C MET A 1 75.91 29.07 -23.98
N LEU A 2 74.73 28.52 -23.78
CA LEU A 2 74.10 27.27 -24.19
C LEU A 2 72.60 27.55 -24.33
N ASN A 3 72.04 27.04 -25.41
CA ASN A 3 70.61 26.87 -25.67
C ASN A 3 70.08 25.74 -24.75
N ILE A 4 68.78 25.73 -24.39
CA ILE A 4 67.89 24.54 -24.27
C ILE A 4 66.55 24.93 -23.62
N ARG A 5 65.56 25.08 -24.51
CA ARG A 5 64.19 24.49 -24.54
C ARG A 5 63.32 24.41 -23.27
N SER A 6 62.18 25.07 -23.42
CA SER A 6 60.82 24.70 -22.98
C SER A 6 60.58 23.20 -22.73
N LYS A 7 60.00 22.86 -21.58
CA LYS A 7 59.23 21.63 -21.40
C LYS A 7 57.82 21.94 -20.92
N SER A 8 56.94 21.19 -21.54
CA SER A 8 55.48 21.15 -21.52
C SER A 8 54.86 21.01 -20.14
N VAL A 9 53.70 21.65 -20.01
CA VAL A 9 52.67 21.36 -19.01
C VAL A 9 52.12 19.97 -19.33
N ASP A 10 52.53 18.96 -18.58
CA ASP A 10 51.91 17.64 -18.63
C ASP A 10 50.82 17.54 -17.56
N ASN A 11 49.60 17.34 -18.05
CA ASN A 11 48.37 17.07 -17.32
C ASN A 11 48.53 15.83 -16.42
N LEU A 12 48.67 16.02 -15.11
CA LEU A 12 48.32 14.97 -14.16
C LEU A 12 46.78 14.91 -14.05
N GLN A 13 46.19 13.99 -14.82
CA GLN A 13 44.84 13.50 -14.59
C GLN A 13 44.77 12.91 -13.17
N LEU A 14 44.23 13.68 -12.23
CA LEU A 14 43.75 13.16 -10.95
C LEU A 14 42.65 12.14 -11.25
N SER A 15 42.99 10.85 -11.12
CA SER A 15 42.03 9.77 -11.11
C SER A 15 41.03 9.99 -9.99
N LYS A 16 39.82 10.42 -10.36
CA LYS A 16 38.63 10.41 -9.50
C LYS A 16 38.24 8.96 -9.26
N ASN A 17 38.99 8.24 -8.42
CA ASN A 17 38.46 7.07 -7.74
C ASN A 17 37.53 7.57 -6.63
N LYS A 18 36.36 8.04 -7.06
CA LYS A 18 35.19 8.17 -6.20
C LYS A 18 34.86 6.74 -5.80
N ILE A 19 35.27 6.36 -4.59
CA ILE A 19 34.75 5.16 -3.93
C ILE A 19 33.23 5.34 -3.94
N LEU A 20 32.57 4.64 -4.87
CA LEU A 20 31.12 4.53 -4.89
C LEU A 20 30.77 3.68 -3.66
N PHE A 21 30.49 4.35 -2.55
CA PHE A 21 29.69 3.76 -1.50
C PHE A 21 28.32 3.49 -2.12
N ASN A 22 28.16 2.28 -2.66
CA ASN A 22 26.87 1.77 -3.09
C ASN A 22 26.17 1.20 -1.85
N ASP A 23 25.90 2.06 -0.85
CA ASP A 23 25.12 1.73 0.34
C ASP A 23 23.67 2.21 0.17
N SER A 24 23.10 2.01 -1.02
CA SER A 24 21.65 2.13 -1.18
C SER A 24 21.01 0.95 -0.44
N LYS A 25 20.36 1.22 0.70
CA LYS A 25 19.53 0.26 1.42
C LYS A 25 18.64 -0.48 0.41
N GLU A 26 18.90 -1.77 0.25
CA GLU A 26 18.14 -2.62 -0.65
C GLU A 26 17.01 -3.27 0.16
N CYS A 27 15.78 -2.80 -0.06
CA CYS A 27 14.63 -3.35 0.62
C CYS A 27 13.44 -3.57 -0.29
N HIS A 28 12.69 -4.64 -0.01
CA HIS A 28 11.58 -5.10 -0.82
C HIS A 28 10.36 -5.45 0.06
N ILE A 29 9.20 -4.92 -0.32
CA ILE A 29 7.90 -5.29 0.25
C ILE A 29 7.15 -6.11 -0.79
N ILE A 30 6.70 -7.31 -0.42
CA ILE A 30 6.11 -8.28 -1.34
C ILE A 30 4.71 -8.65 -0.85
N LEU A 31 3.71 -8.53 -1.71
CA LEU A 31 2.33 -8.93 -1.44
C LEU A 31 1.84 -9.91 -2.50
N ARG A 32 1.60 -11.18 -2.09
CA ARG A 32 1.12 -12.29 -2.94
C ARG A 32 -0.07 -13.04 -2.37
N GLU A 33 -0.66 -12.52 -1.30
CA GLU A 33 -1.74 -13.19 -0.59
C GLU A 33 -2.92 -13.45 -1.54
N ARG A 34 -3.42 -14.69 -1.57
CA ARG A 34 -4.48 -15.10 -2.51
C ARG A 34 -5.86 -15.03 -1.88
N GLY A 35 -5.96 -14.99 -0.55
CA GLY A 35 -7.23 -14.96 0.17
C GLY A 35 -7.76 -13.55 0.47
N GLY A 36 -9.01 -13.50 0.91
CA GLY A 36 -9.67 -12.28 1.37
C GLY A 36 -10.54 -11.64 0.29
N ARG A 37 -11.68 -11.06 0.71
CA ARG A 37 -12.56 -10.26 -0.14
C ARG A 37 -12.05 -8.81 -0.20
N LEU A 38 -12.72 -7.96 -0.98
CA LEU A 38 -12.40 -6.55 -1.19
C LEU A 38 -11.89 -5.80 0.07
N GLY A 39 -12.59 -5.88 1.20
CA GLY A 39 -12.16 -5.20 2.44
C GLY A 39 -10.75 -5.61 2.90
N ASN A 40 -10.43 -6.91 2.83
CA ASN A 40 -9.09 -7.40 3.17
C ASN A 40 -8.07 -7.00 2.09
N ARG A 41 -8.47 -7.01 0.81
CA ARG A 41 -7.60 -6.55 -0.30
C ARG A 41 -7.17 -5.10 -0.11
N LEU A 42 -8.10 -4.23 0.28
CA LEU A 42 -7.82 -2.82 0.57
C LEU A 42 -6.78 -2.66 1.69
N PHE A 43 -6.94 -3.40 2.80
CA PHE A 43 -5.98 -3.35 3.91
C PHE A 43 -4.61 -3.92 3.56
N MET A 44 -4.57 -5.05 2.85
CA MET A 44 -3.31 -5.65 2.40
C MET A 44 -2.56 -4.71 1.43
N PHE A 45 -3.27 -4.16 0.44
CA PHE A 45 -2.72 -3.18 -0.49
C PHE A 45 -2.19 -1.95 0.24
N ALA A 46 -3.02 -1.33 1.08
CA ALA A 46 -2.67 -0.10 1.78
C ALA A 46 -1.46 -0.34 2.71
N SER A 47 -1.43 -1.45 3.44
CA SER A 47 -0.29 -1.76 4.32
C SER A 47 1.00 -2.03 3.54
N ALA A 48 0.94 -2.81 2.46
CA ALA A 48 2.12 -3.09 1.63
C ALA A 48 2.65 -1.80 0.97
N TYR A 49 1.76 -0.99 0.41
CA TYR A 49 2.14 0.26 -0.24
C TYR A 49 2.65 1.27 0.78
N GLY A 50 1.96 1.44 1.91
CA GLY A 50 2.38 2.31 3.01
C GLY A 50 3.77 1.95 3.53
N LEU A 51 4.01 0.68 3.86
CA LEU A 51 5.34 0.22 4.28
C LEU A 51 6.42 0.46 3.22
N SER A 52 6.09 0.28 1.93
CA SER A 52 7.04 0.55 0.85
C SER A 52 7.43 2.04 0.80
N LEU A 53 6.46 2.94 1.02
CA LEU A 53 6.70 4.38 1.05
C LEU A 53 7.51 4.79 2.28
N THR A 54 7.14 4.26 3.47
CA THR A 54 7.82 4.56 4.73
C THR A 54 9.31 4.25 4.66
N HIS A 55 9.66 3.14 4.02
CA HIS A 55 11.05 2.67 3.94
C HIS A 55 11.75 2.98 2.63
N SER A 56 11.05 3.63 1.69
CA SER A 56 11.51 3.80 0.30
C SER A 56 11.93 2.47 -0.35
N CYS A 57 11.20 1.40 -0.05
CA CYS A 57 11.45 0.06 -0.57
C CYS A 57 10.81 -0.14 -1.95
N GLN A 58 11.41 -1.03 -2.73
CA GLN A 58 10.77 -1.53 -3.94
C GLN A 58 9.56 -2.40 -3.57
N LEU A 59 8.49 -2.29 -4.35
CA LEU A 59 7.21 -2.94 -4.06
C LEU A 59 6.90 -4.00 -5.12
N TYR A 60 6.53 -5.19 -4.68
CA TYR A 60 5.87 -6.19 -5.51
C TYR A 60 4.45 -6.40 -5.01
N ILE A 61 3.47 -6.31 -5.90
CA ILE A 61 2.10 -6.78 -5.65
C ILE A 61 1.72 -7.73 -6.78
N ASP A 62 1.19 -8.90 -6.40
CA ASP A 62 0.71 -9.88 -7.39
C ASP A 62 -0.43 -9.28 -8.21
N ARG A 63 -0.43 -9.58 -9.51
CA ARG A 63 -1.25 -8.88 -10.50
C ARG A 63 -2.74 -9.09 -10.25
N ASN A 64 -3.12 -10.26 -9.74
CA ASN A 64 -4.50 -10.55 -9.37
C ASN A 64 -5.07 -9.57 -8.32
N ILE A 65 -4.24 -9.11 -7.38
CA ILE A 65 -4.66 -8.13 -6.36
C ILE A 65 -4.88 -6.76 -7.01
N ILE A 66 -3.96 -6.36 -7.89
CA ILE A 66 -4.08 -5.10 -8.63
C ILE A 66 -5.33 -5.15 -9.52
N ASP A 67 -5.50 -6.20 -10.31
CA ASP A 67 -6.63 -6.37 -11.22
C ASP A 67 -7.97 -6.34 -10.46
N GLU A 68 -8.09 -7.06 -9.34
CA GLU A 68 -9.32 -7.06 -8.50
C GLU A 68 -9.65 -5.66 -7.98
N LEU A 69 -8.66 -4.92 -7.50
CA LEU A 69 -8.88 -3.56 -7.01
C LEU A 69 -9.14 -2.58 -8.17
N GLN A 70 -8.47 -2.76 -9.30
CA GLN A 70 -8.67 -1.99 -10.52
C GLN A 70 -10.07 -2.18 -11.11
N GLU A 71 -10.88 -3.14 -10.68
CA GLU A 71 -12.29 -3.18 -11.06
C GLU A 71 -13.03 -1.90 -10.61
N SER A 72 -12.70 -1.41 -9.41
CA SER A 72 -13.38 -0.26 -8.79
C SER A 72 -12.54 1.01 -8.72
N PHE A 73 -11.21 0.89 -8.68
CA PHE A 73 -10.31 1.99 -8.39
C PHE A 73 -9.36 2.31 -9.53
N GLU A 74 -8.84 3.54 -9.53
CA GLU A 74 -7.87 4.04 -10.51
C GLU A 74 -6.43 3.82 -10.01
N ILE A 75 -6.10 2.57 -9.68
CA ILE A 75 -4.76 2.20 -9.21
C ILE A 75 -3.75 2.42 -10.34
N ASN A 76 -2.77 3.28 -10.06
CA ASN A 76 -1.66 3.62 -10.92
C ASN A 76 -0.36 3.59 -10.10
N LEU A 77 0.13 2.38 -9.85
CA LEU A 77 1.40 2.14 -9.19
C LEU A 77 2.53 2.21 -10.22
N THR A 78 3.51 3.07 -9.96
CA THR A 78 4.76 3.15 -10.71
C THR A 78 5.86 2.40 -9.95
N ASN A 79 6.90 1.97 -10.67
CA ASN A 79 8.11 1.39 -10.08
C ASN A 79 7.89 0.09 -9.29
N LEU A 80 6.96 -0.76 -9.74
CA LEU A 80 6.81 -2.10 -9.20
C LEU A 80 7.94 -3.02 -9.65
N LEU A 81 8.36 -3.91 -8.75
CA LEU A 81 9.18 -5.05 -9.08
C LEU A 81 8.46 -5.93 -10.10
N SER A 82 9.16 -6.30 -11.17
CA SER A 82 8.67 -7.34 -12.07
C SER A 82 8.76 -8.71 -11.40
N LYS A 83 7.98 -9.67 -11.90
CA LYS A 83 8.06 -11.08 -11.45
C LYS A 83 9.46 -11.68 -11.68
N SER A 84 10.15 -11.26 -12.74
CA SER A 84 11.52 -11.70 -13.02
C SER A 84 12.50 -11.20 -11.95
N GLN A 85 12.43 -9.91 -11.59
CA GLN A 85 13.23 -9.33 -10.51
C GLN A 85 12.91 -10.00 -9.16
N LEU A 86 11.63 -10.24 -8.87
CA LEU A 86 11.23 -10.95 -7.66
C LEU A 86 11.88 -12.34 -7.56
N ASN A 87 11.93 -13.09 -8.66
CA ASN A 87 12.52 -14.43 -8.69
C ASN A 87 14.03 -14.45 -8.49
N GLN A 88 14.71 -13.30 -8.61
CA GLN A 88 16.15 -13.17 -8.37
C GLN A 88 16.48 -12.91 -6.88
N LEU A 89 15.48 -12.58 -6.05
CA LEU A 89 15.68 -12.36 -4.62
C LEU A 89 15.92 -13.68 -3.89
N THR A 90 17.02 -13.78 -3.13
CA THR A 90 17.48 -15.03 -2.50
C THR A 90 17.16 -15.15 -1.01
N ALA A 91 16.55 -14.15 -0.37
CA ALA A 91 16.27 -14.13 1.07
C ALA A 91 14.97 -13.38 1.44
N ILE A 92 13.82 -13.92 1.04
CA ILE A 92 12.51 -13.34 1.38
C ILE A 92 12.01 -13.91 2.71
N LYS A 93 11.88 -13.06 3.74
CA LYS A 93 11.27 -13.41 5.03
C LYS A 93 9.76 -13.24 4.94
N LYS A 94 9.02 -14.33 5.07
CA LYS A 94 7.56 -14.29 5.16
C LYS A 94 7.11 -13.90 6.58
N ILE A 95 6.23 -12.91 6.68
CA ILE A 95 5.64 -12.44 7.94
C ILE A 95 4.12 -12.56 7.80
N SER A 96 3.50 -13.27 8.73
CA SER A 96 2.05 -13.47 8.75
C SER A 96 1.40 -12.58 9.80
N ASN A 97 0.39 -11.82 9.41
CA ASN A 97 -0.36 -10.95 10.31
C ASN A 97 -1.80 -10.73 9.84
N TYR A 98 -2.74 -10.72 10.78
CA TYR A 98 -4.16 -10.48 10.49
C TYR A 98 -4.60 -9.11 11.00
N CYS A 99 -4.62 -8.92 12.33
CA CYS A 99 -5.12 -7.70 12.98
C CYS A 99 -4.18 -7.18 14.08
N SER A 100 -2.95 -7.69 14.17
CA SER A 100 -2.01 -7.31 15.22
C SER A 100 -1.07 -6.20 14.75
N TYR A 101 -0.72 -5.27 15.64
CA TYR A 101 0.26 -4.24 15.32
C TYR A 101 1.68 -4.70 15.68
N ILE A 102 2.59 -4.64 14.71
CA ILE A 102 4.00 -5.03 14.83
C ILE A 102 4.83 -3.77 14.56
N PRO A 103 5.15 -2.99 15.61
CA PRO A 103 5.81 -1.69 15.47
C PRO A 103 7.19 -1.78 14.81
N ASP A 104 7.94 -2.87 15.05
CA ASP A 104 9.29 -3.08 14.51
C ASP A 104 9.33 -3.00 12.98
N LEU A 105 8.21 -3.26 12.29
CA LEU A 105 8.13 -3.12 10.84
C LEU A 105 8.18 -1.67 10.35
N LEU A 106 7.95 -0.69 11.23
CA LEU A 106 8.11 0.74 10.90
C LEU A 106 9.54 1.23 11.11
N TYR A 107 10.39 0.45 11.78
CA TYR A 107 11.74 0.85 12.14
C TYR A 107 12.73 -0.18 11.61
N SER A 108 13.14 -0.04 10.35
CA SER A 108 14.16 -0.90 9.75
C SER A 108 15.17 -0.09 8.98
N ASN A 109 16.45 -0.24 9.34
CA ASN A 109 17.58 0.46 8.73
C ASN A 109 18.52 -0.47 7.95
N SER A 110 18.21 -1.77 7.88
CA SER A 110 19.01 -2.75 7.16
C SER A 110 18.40 -3.09 5.80
N ASN A 111 19.15 -3.85 4.99
CA ASN A 111 18.59 -4.50 3.81
C ASN A 111 17.64 -5.61 4.26
N TYR A 112 16.48 -5.73 3.61
CA TYR A 112 15.52 -6.80 3.88
C TYR A 112 14.52 -6.98 2.75
N SER A 113 14.10 -8.22 2.53
CA SER A 113 12.96 -8.54 1.67
C SER A 113 11.90 -9.22 2.53
N ILE A 114 10.72 -8.62 2.65
CA ILE A 114 9.62 -9.22 3.41
C ILE A 114 8.41 -9.49 2.53
N GLU A 115 7.82 -10.66 2.74
CA GLU A 115 6.53 -11.02 2.17
C GLU A 115 5.44 -10.96 3.23
N LEU A 116 4.42 -10.14 2.96
CA LEU A 116 3.28 -9.94 3.82
C LEU A 116 2.22 -11.01 3.51
N SER A 117 1.84 -11.81 4.52
CA SER A 117 0.77 -12.81 4.43
C SER A 117 -0.28 -12.60 5.52
N GLY A 118 -1.53 -13.01 5.28
CA GLY A 118 -2.66 -12.61 6.12
C GLY A 118 -3.27 -11.28 5.67
N TYR A 119 -4.12 -10.65 6.50
CA TYR A 119 -4.98 -9.53 6.08
C TYR A 119 -4.49 -8.13 6.45
N TRP A 120 -3.50 -8.00 7.33
CA TRP A 120 -2.85 -6.71 7.64
C TRP A 120 -3.83 -5.55 7.92
N GLN A 121 -4.85 -5.79 8.75
CA GLN A 121 -5.99 -4.88 8.96
C GLN A 121 -5.68 -3.74 9.94
N VAL A 122 -4.44 -3.24 9.95
CA VAL A 122 -3.96 -2.23 10.89
C VAL A 122 -3.54 -0.98 10.13
N HIS A 123 -4.28 0.11 10.31
CA HIS A 123 -4.06 1.37 9.59
C HIS A 123 -2.70 2.02 9.84
N LYS A 124 -2.05 1.71 10.97
CA LYS A 124 -0.76 2.29 11.36
C LYS A 124 0.37 2.05 10.35
N TYR A 125 0.24 1.04 9.47
CA TYR A 125 1.23 0.78 8.43
C TYR A 125 1.15 1.73 7.23
N PHE A 126 0.11 2.56 7.14
CA PHE A 126 -0.10 3.44 5.99
C PHE A 126 -0.70 4.80 6.34
N ILE A 127 -0.93 5.09 7.62
CA ILE A 127 -1.56 6.32 8.06
C ILE A 127 -0.77 7.57 7.67
N ASP A 128 0.56 7.51 7.73
CA ASP A 128 1.46 8.61 7.35
C ASP A 128 1.50 8.84 5.83
N HIS A 129 0.94 7.92 5.05
CA HIS A 129 0.86 7.96 3.60
C HIS A 129 -0.60 7.92 3.10
N MET A 130 -1.56 8.30 3.95
CA MET A 130 -2.99 8.20 3.65
C MET A 130 -3.38 8.91 2.35
N GLU A 131 -2.76 10.05 2.04
CA GLU A 131 -3.06 10.79 0.81
C GLU A 131 -2.59 10.03 -0.43
N GLN A 132 -1.42 9.39 -0.39
CA GLN A 132 -0.95 8.49 -1.44
C GLN A 132 -1.86 7.26 -1.58
N ILE A 133 -2.33 6.69 -0.46
CA ILE A 133 -3.30 5.59 -0.49
C ILE A 133 -4.61 6.02 -1.17
N LYS A 134 -5.16 7.19 -0.80
CA LYS A 134 -6.39 7.73 -1.40
C LYS A 134 -6.25 8.01 -2.89
N GLN A 135 -5.09 8.50 -3.34
CA GLN A 135 -4.83 8.73 -4.76
C GLN A 135 -4.93 7.44 -5.57
N GLN A 136 -4.39 6.33 -5.05
CA GLN A 136 -4.48 5.02 -5.69
C GLN A 136 -5.90 4.43 -5.60
N LEU A 137 -6.61 4.68 -4.50
CA LEU A 137 -7.96 4.18 -4.24
C LEU A 137 -9.07 5.17 -4.63
N ARG A 138 -8.81 6.04 -5.62
CA ARG A 138 -9.85 6.86 -6.22
C ARG A 138 -10.81 5.97 -7.02
N PHE A 139 -12.10 6.11 -6.80
CA PHE A 139 -13.10 5.39 -7.59
C PHE A 139 -13.05 5.81 -9.06
N LYS A 140 -13.28 4.85 -9.96
CA LYS A 140 -13.47 5.14 -11.39
C LYS A 140 -14.65 6.07 -11.63
N GLN A 141 -14.55 6.91 -12.66
CA GLN A 141 -15.61 7.85 -13.04
C GLN A 141 -16.97 7.17 -13.23
N SER A 142 -17.04 6.00 -13.84
CA SER A 142 -18.30 5.26 -14.04
C SER A 142 -19.01 4.88 -12.73
N ILE A 143 -18.26 4.64 -11.66
CA ILE A 143 -18.82 4.39 -10.33
C ILE A 143 -19.32 5.70 -9.72
N LEU A 144 -18.55 6.78 -9.86
CA LEU A 144 -18.93 8.11 -9.39
C LEU A 144 -20.22 8.58 -10.06
N ASP A 145 -20.35 8.42 -11.38
CA ASP A 145 -21.55 8.81 -12.13
C ASP A 145 -22.78 8.05 -11.63
N ARG A 146 -22.64 6.74 -11.39
CA ARG A 146 -23.71 5.90 -10.84
C ARG A 146 -24.10 6.36 -9.44
N VAL A 147 -23.13 6.68 -8.59
CA VAL A 147 -23.36 7.16 -7.22
C VAL A 147 -24.03 8.53 -7.24
N ASN A 148 -23.56 9.47 -8.07
CA ASN A 148 -24.14 10.82 -8.16
C ASN A 148 -25.59 10.77 -8.63
N ASN A 149 -25.89 9.99 -9.67
CA ASN A 149 -27.27 9.77 -10.14
C ASN A 149 -28.15 9.15 -9.05
N PHE A 150 -27.61 8.20 -8.26
CA PHE A 150 -28.33 7.64 -7.13
C PHE A 150 -28.61 8.70 -6.05
N LEU A 151 -27.62 9.50 -5.67
CA LEU A 151 -27.76 10.55 -4.67
C LEU A 151 -28.78 11.60 -5.12
N GLU A 152 -28.67 12.13 -6.34
CA GLU A 152 -29.60 13.12 -6.89
C GLU A 152 -31.06 12.67 -6.86
N LYS A 153 -31.32 11.37 -7.04
CA LYS A 153 -32.67 10.79 -7.01
C LYS A 153 -33.19 10.48 -5.62
N ASN A 154 -32.31 10.23 -4.65
CA ASN A 154 -32.69 9.63 -3.37
C ASN A 154 -32.36 10.50 -2.15
N THR A 155 -31.64 11.61 -2.32
CA THR A 155 -31.36 12.54 -1.23
C THR A 155 -32.07 13.87 -1.46
N ASN A 156 -32.79 14.34 -0.44
CA ASN A 156 -33.35 15.68 -0.44
C ASN A 156 -32.21 16.68 -0.22
N LYS A 157 -32.13 17.74 -1.04
CA LYS A 157 -31.08 18.78 -0.94
C LYS A 157 -31.19 19.66 0.32
N ASN A 158 -32.22 19.45 1.14
CA ASN A 158 -32.34 20.11 2.44
C ASN A 158 -31.29 19.53 3.40
N SER A 159 -30.78 20.35 4.32
CA SER A 159 -29.77 20.01 5.33
C SER A 159 -30.20 18.84 6.23
N LEU A 160 -30.08 17.61 5.75
CA LEU A 160 -30.33 16.39 6.51
C LEU A 160 -29.01 15.74 6.92
N THR A 161 -28.93 15.32 8.19
CA THR A 161 -27.84 14.47 8.67
C THR A 161 -28.08 13.05 8.18
N SER A 162 -27.17 12.52 7.36
CA SER A 162 -27.21 11.13 6.91
C SER A 162 -26.36 10.25 7.83
N VAL A 163 -26.94 9.15 8.32
CA VAL A 163 -26.22 8.15 9.13
C VAL A 163 -26.14 6.83 8.37
N GLY A 164 -24.91 6.36 8.13
CA GLY A 164 -24.67 5.08 7.47
C GLY A 164 -24.49 3.95 8.49
N ILE A 165 -25.32 2.90 8.41
CA ILE A 165 -25.23 1.73 9.28
C ILE A 165 -24.89 0.50 8.43
N HIS A 166 -23.73 -0.12 8.69
CA HIS A 166 -23.31 -1.35 8.03
C HIS A 166 -23.48 -2.56 8.95
N ILE A 167 -24.37 -3.49 8.60
CA ILE A 167 -24.63 -4.70 9.38
C ILE A 167 -24.09 -5.92 8.63
N ARG A 168 -22.96 -6.46 9.09
CA ARG A 168 -22.38 -7.69 8.53
C ARG A 168 -23.12 -8.92 9.07
N ARG A 169 -23.85 -9.61 8.20
CA ARG A 169 -24.55 -10.86 8.51
C ARG A 169 -23.98 -12.00 7.67
N GLY A 170 -24.65 -12.44 6.61
CA GLY A 170 -24.13 -13.41 5.64
C GLY A 170 -23.43 -14.60 6.30
N ASP A 171 -22.16 -14.80 5.97
CA ASP A 171 -21.27 -15.83 6.51
C ASP A 171 -21.13 -15.80 8.05
N PHE A 172 -21.32 -14.65 8.69
CA PHE A 172 -21.26 -14.53 10.15
C PHE A 172 -22.45 -15.18 10.85
N LEU A 173 -23.56 -15.41 10.15
CA LEU A 173 -24.69 -16.18 10.69
C LEU A 173 -24.29 -17.64 10.92
N LEU A 174 -23.50 -18.21 9.99
CA LEU A 174 -23.06 -19.60 10.06
C LEU A 174 -22.15 -19.84 11.27
N VAL A 175 -21.29 -18.87 11.60
CA VAL A 175 -20.36 -18.93 12.74
C VAL A 175 -20.93 -18.32 14.03
N ARG A 176 -22.21 -17.93 14.04
CA ARG A 176 -22.91 -17.32 15.19
C ARG A 176 -22.19 -16.10 15.78
N ARG A 177 -21.59 -15.26 14.91
CA ARG A 177 -20.86 -14.04 15.29
C ARG A 177 -21.60 -12.76 14.88
N THR A 178 -22.91 -12.75 14.96
CA THR A 178 -23.73 -11.57 14.63
C THR A 178 -24.26 -10.88 15.87
N SER A 179 -24.33 -9.56 15.85
CA SER A 179 -25.02 -8.77 16.88
C SER A 179 -26.49 -9.17 16.98
N SER A 180 -27.07 -9.05 18.18
CA SER A 180 -28.49 -9.32 18.41
C SER A 180 -29.37 -8.27 17.72
N ASN A 181 -30.61 -8.64 17.40
CA ASN A 181 -31.59 -7.67 16.87
C ASN A 181 -31.76 -6.48 17.81
N LYS A 182 -31.81 -6.72 19.12
CA LYS A 182 -31.89 -5.67 20.13
C LYS A 182 -30.75 -4.65 20.01
N TYR A 183 -29.50 -5.13 19.92
CA TYR A 183 -28.34 -4.24 19.76
C TYR A 183 -28.46 -3.37 18.50
N ILE A 184 -28.91 -3.95 17.38
CA ILE A 184 -29.09 -3.23 16.12
C ILE A 184 -30.16 -2.14 16.26
N PHE A 185 -31.32 -2.46 16.85
CA PHE A 185 -32.39 -1.49 17.05
C PHE A 185 -31.98 -0.37 18.02
N ASP A 186 -31.35 -0.72 19.15
CA ASP A 186 -30.85 0.26 20.11
C ASP A 186 -29.85 1.22 19.46
N ALA A 187 -28.95 0.72 18.60
CA ALA A 187 -27.98 1.53 17.87
C ALA A 187 -28.65 2.47 16.84
N MET A 188 -29.74 2.03 16.19
CA MET A 188 -30.51 2.87 15.27
C MET A 188 -31.24 4.00 16.01
N SER A 189 -31.82 3.69 17.18
CA SER A 189 -32.51 4.67 18.01
C SER A 189 -31.60 5.74 18.62
N HIS A 190 -30.28 5.52 18.69
CA HIS A 190 -29.34 6.53 19.17
C HIS A 190 -29.31 7.81 18.31
N PHE A 191 -29.65 7.69 17.03
CA PHE A 191 -29.61 8.79 16.07
C PHE A 191 -30.99 9.39 15.75
N LEU A 192 -32.04 8.90 16.39
CA LEU A 192 -33.43 9.36 16.26
C LEU A 192 -33.83 10.19 17.49
#